data_AF-F0YFZ1-F1
#
_entry.id   AF-F0YFZ1-F1
#
_cell.length_a   1.000
_cell.length_b   1.000
_cell.length_c   1.000
_cell.angle_alpha   90.00
_cell.angle_beta   90.00
_cell.angle_gamma   90.00
#
_symmetry.space_group_name_H-M   'P 1'
#
loop_
_entity.id
_entity.type
_entity.pdbx_description
1 polymer ?
#
loop_
_entity_poly.entity_id
_entity_poly.type
_entity_poly.pdbx_seq_one_letter_code
_entity_poly.pdbx_strand_id
1 'polypeptide(L)'
;MNVCVGSTAFAFALYKHQKEHFEQLEDEREARFHKEYDLTLDRINATKPETLLDALSWYTRALEAEAKQAGVSDPTRDELADEWLRRKLRPKEDLALGVRGIPDAARADENRAQLKRMWTSVRRLYAKYPNIAHGRDEIKVDLDDGVARSTLLHLEPLDKALCRATPSCDWTRDCDPIYAFIRSQWGVPDAWPGEDDHVSDLAEPRSRVAVAMSRAAKGGGNRYRRATMARPPGA
;
A
#
# COMPACT_ATOMS: atom_id res chain seq x y z
N MET A 1 54.66 -10.68 42.00
CA MET A 1 53.43 -9.87 41.83
C MET A 1 53.48 -9.22 40.46
N ASN A 2 52.64 -9.62 39.48
CA ASN A 2 52.42 -8.90 38.20
C ASN A 2 51.39 -9.58 37.28
N VAL A 3 50.91 -10.79 37.60
CA VAL A 3 49.97 -11.54 36.72
C VAL A 3 48.55 -10.96 36.75
N CYS A 4 48.11 -10.35 37.86
CA CYS A 4 46.73 -9.86 38.01
C CYS A 4 46.41 -8.55 37.27
N VAL A 5 47.43 -7.74 36.91
CA VAL A 5 47.22 -6.46 36.20
C VAL A 5 47.16 -6.67 34.67
N GLY A 6 47.87 -7.68 34.15
CA GLY A 6 47.82 -8.05 32.73
C GLY A 6 46.47 -8.66 32.32
N SER A 7 45.85 -9.45 33.20
CA SER A 7 44.54 -10.06 32.95
C SER A 7 43.39 -9.04 32.91
N THR A 8 43.45 -7.98 33.72
CA THR A 8 42.41 -6.92 33.74
C THR A 8 42.55 -5.97 32.55
N ALA A 9 43.77 -5.55 32.18
CA ALA A 9 43.99 -4.72 31.00
C ALA A 9 43.55 -5.42 29.70
N PHE A 10 43.83 -6.72 29.56
CA PHE A 10 43.37 -7.52 28.43
C PHE A 10 41.84 -7.66 28.40
N ALA A 11 41.20 -7.90 29.55
CA ALA A 11 39.74 -7.98 29.64
C ALA A 11 39.06 -6.65 29.25
N PHE A 12 39.61 -5.50 29.68
CA PHE A 12 39.12 -4.19 29.26
C PHE A 12 39.30 -3.93 27.77
N ALA A 13 40.44 -4.31 27.20
CA ALA A 13 40.69 -4.17 25.76
C ALA A 13 39.74 -5.06 24.93
N LEU A 14 39.51 -6.30 25.37
CA LEU A 14 38.57 -7.21 24.72
C LEU A 14 37.13 -6.70 24.81
N TYR A 15 36.71 -6.21 25.99
CA TYR A 15 35.39 -5.61 26.16
C TYR A 15 35.21 -4.38 25.27
N LYS A 16 36.20 -3.49 25.21
CA LYS A 16 36.17 -2.31 24.35
C LYS A 16 36.07 -2.71 22.87
N HIS A 17 36.88 -3.68 22.43
CA HIS A 17 36.82 -4.17 21.05
C HIS A 17 35.48 -4.83 20.73
N GLN A 18 34.93 -5.64 21.63
CA GLN A 18 33.60 -6.23 21.46
C GLN A 18 32.53 -5.14 21.36
N LYS A 19 32.59 -4.13 22.24
CA LYS A 19 31.65 -3.00 22.21
C LYS A 19 31.73 -2.24 20.87
N GLU A 20 32.92 -1.87 20.42
CA GLU A 20 33.12 -1.17 19.13
C GLU A 20 32.62 -2.02 17.95
N HIS A 21 32.87 -3.34 17.97
CA HIS A 21 32.36 -4.25 16.94
C HIS A 21 30.83 -4.35 16.97
N PHE A 22 30.20 -4.37 18.14
CA PHE A 22 28.74 -4.33 18.26
C PHE A 22 28.18 -3.01 17.73
N GLU A 23 28.77 -1.87 18.08
CA GLU A 23 28.38 -0.54 17.56
C GLU A 23 28.46 -0.50 16.03
N GLN A 24 29.55 -1.00 15.43
CA GLN A 24 29.68 -1.10 13.96
C GLN A 24 28.60 -1.96 13.31
N LEU A 25 28.27 -3.11 13.90
CA LEU A 25 27.21 -3.98 13.39
C LEU A 25 25.83 -3.32 13.47
N GLU A 26 25.57 -2.51 14.48
CA GLU A 26 24.35 -1.73 14.61
C GLU A 26 24.27 -0.63 13.54
N ASP A 27 25.35 0.13 13.34
CA ASP A 27 25.44 1.16 12.29
C ASP A 27 25.21 0.56 10.89
N GLU A 28 25.84 -0.60 10.59
CA GLU A 28 25.61 -1.29 9.32
C GLU A 28 24.16 -1.78 9.18
N ARG A 29 23.55 -2.25 10.28
CA ARG A 29 22.15 -2.69 10.29
C ARG A 29 21.21 -1.52 10.00
N GLU A 30 21.46 -0.36 10.61
CA GLU A 30 20.70 0.87 10.41
C GLU A 30 20.86 1.40 8.98
N ALA A 31 22.09 1.42 8.45
CA ALA A 31 22.35 1.80 7.05
C ALA A 31 21.62 0.87 6.04
N ARG A 32 21.62 -0.45 6.30
CA ARG A 32 20.86 -1.43 5.49
C ARG A 32 19.35 -1.20 5.59
N PHE A 33 18.85 -0.88 6.78
CA PHE A 33 17.45 -0.54 6.99
C PHE A 33 17.04 0.68 6.16
N HIS A 34 17.73 1.82 6.29
CA HIS A 34 17.40 3.04 5.55
C HIS A 34 17.39 2.81 4.05
N LYS A 35 18.38 2.09 3.51
CA LYS A 35 18.42 1.75 2.08
C LYS A 35 17.19 0.95 1.64
N GLU A 36 16.77 -0.05 2.42
CA GLU A 36 15.61 -0.88 2.08
C GLU A 36 14.28 -0.14 2.30
N TYR A 37 14.25 0.75 3.29
CA TYR A 37 13.14 1.65 3.56
C TYR A 37 12.93 2.60 2.36
N ASP A 38 13.97 3.29 1.90
CA ASP A 38 13.92 4.20 0.75
C ASP A 38 13.50 3.47 -0.53
N LEU A 39 14.05 2.27 -0.79
CA LEU A 39 13.63 1.44 -1.93
C LEU A 39 12.15 1.04 -1.86
N THR A 40 11.62 0.85 -0.65
CA THR A 40 10.20 0.54 -0.44
C THR A 40 9.34 1.78 -0.69
N LEU A 41 9.76 2.95 -0.21
CA LEU A 41 9.08 4.22 -0.49
C LEU A 41 9.07 4.55 -1.99
N ASP A 42 10.20 4.40 -2.67
CA ASP A 42 10.29 4.59 -4.13
C ASP A 42 9.31 3.68 -4.86
N ARG A 43 9.18 2.42 -4.42
CA ARG A 43 8.22 1.48 -5.00
C ARG A 43 6.78 1.91 -4.78
N ILE A 44 6.43 2.42 -3.60
CA ILE A 44 5.08 2.93 -3.31
C ILE A 44 4.78 4.14 -4.20
N ASN A 45 5.70 5.10 -4.22
CA ASN A 45 5.59 6.32 -5.04
C ASN A 45 5.47 6.00 -6.54
N ALA A 46 6.22 5.01 -7.03
CA ALA A 46 6.13 4.55 -8.41
C ALA A 46 4.82 3.81 -8.71
N THR A 47 4.31 3.03 -7.74
CA THR A 47 3.07 2.26 -7.88
C THR A 47 1.84 3.17 -7.91
N LYS A 48 1.86 4.28 -7.16
CA LYS A 48 0.71 5.20 -7.00
C LYS A 48 -0.55 4.44 -6.61
N PRO A 49 -0.57 3.79 -5.42
CA PRO A 49 -1.60 2.82 -5.05
C PRO A 49 -3.02 3.38 -5.17
N GLU A 50 -3.22 4.66 -4.86
CA GLU A 50 -4.52 5.35 -4.98
C GLU A 50 -5.02 5.31 -6.43
N THR A 51 -4.15 5.56 -7.40
CA THR A 51 -4.52 5.53 -8.83
C THR A 51 -4.91 4.11 -9.28
N LEU A 52 -4.19 3.10 -8.82
CA LEU A 52 -4.50 1.71 -9.15
C LEU A 52 -5.80 1.24 -8.48
N LEU A 53 -6.02 1.66 -7.24
CA LEU A 53 -7.24 1.36 -6.49
C LEU A 53 -8.45 2.08 -7.06
N ASP A 54 -8.32 3.34 -7.48
CA ASP A 54 -9.38 4.06 -8.21
C ASP A 54 -9.76 3.33 -9.51
N ALA A 55 -8.75 2.83 -10.24
CA ALA A 55 -8.98 2.06 -11.46
C ALA A 55 -9.68 0.71 -11.20
N LEU A 56 -9.32 0.00 -10.12
CA LEU A 56 -10.01 -1.22 -9.70
C LEU A 56 -11.44 -0.93 -9.21
N SER A 57 -11.64 0.14 -8.43
CA SER A 57 -12.96 0.57 -7.98
C SER A 57 -13.87 0.92 -9.16
N TRP A 58 -13.35 1.66 -10.13
CA TRP A 58 -14.07 1.96 -11.37
C TRP A 58 -14.43 0.70 -12.15
N TYR A 59 -13.51 -0.26 -12.26
CA TYR A 59 -13.76 -1.55 -12.88
C TYR A 59 -14.90 -2.31 -12.20
N THR A 60 -14.87 -2.41 -10.87
CA THR A 60 -15.92 -3.11 -10.11
C THR A 60 -17.29 -2.45 -10.30
N ARG A 61 -17.36 -1.11 -10.29
CA ARG A 61 -18.61 -0.38 -10.56
C ARG A 61 -19.15 -0.59 -11.98
N ALA A 62 -18.26 -0.73 -12.97
CA ALA A 62 -18.67 -1.04 -14.34
C ALA A 62 -19.31 -2.44 -14.43
N LEU A 63 -18.70 -3.44 -13.79
CA LEU A 63 -19.28 -4.78 -13.69
C LEU A 63 -20.65 -4.78 -12.99
N GLU A 64 -20.77 -4.05 -11.88
CA GLU A 64 -22.02 -3.91 -11.14
C GLU A 64 -23.13 -3.28 -12.00
N ALA A 65 -22.80 -2.22 -12.75
CA ALA A 65 -23.75 -1.56 -13.65
C ALA A 65 -24.25 -2.49 -14.77
N GLU A 66 -23.37 -3.33 -15.31
CA GLU A 66 -23.73 -4.32 -16.33
C GLU A 66 -24.59 -5.45 -15.77
N ALA A 67 -24.24 -5.96 -14.59
CA ALA A 67 -25.04 -6.97 -13.90
C ALA A 67 -26.47 -6.46 -13.68
N LYS A 68 -26.61 -5.20 -13.26
CA LYS A 68 -27.91 -4.52 -13.11
C LYS A 68 -28.66 -4.39 -14.44
N GLN A 69 -27.98 -4.04 -15.53
CA GLN A 69 -28.59 -4.01 -16.87
C GLN A 69 -29.03 -5.40 -17.35
N ALA A 70 -28.34 -6.46 -16.93
CA ALA A 70 -28.69 -7.84 -17.21
C ALA A 70 -29.79 -8.40 -16.28
N GLY A 71 -30.30 -7.61 -15.34
CA GLY A 71 -31.38 -7.99 -14.42
C GLY A 71 -30.91 -8.58 -13.08
N VAL A 72 -29.61 -8.56 -12.79
CA VAL A 72 -29.07 -8.91 -11.47
C VAL A 72 -29.11 -7.66 -10.59
N SER A 73 -30.06 -7.60 -9.65
CA SER A 73 -30.32 -6.39 -8.87
C SER A 73 -29.18 -6.00 -7.93
N ASP A 74 -28.48 -6.99 -7.37
CA ASP A 74 -27.51 -6.79 -6.30
C ASP A 74 -26.39 -7.85 -6.34
N PRO A 75 -25.43 -7.71 -7.28
CA PRO A 75 -24.34 -8.68 -7.40
C PRO A 75 -23.39 -8.55 -6.20
N THR A 76 -23.08 -9.67 -5.59
CA THR A 76 -22.09 -9.74 -4.51
C THR A 76 -20.69 -9.46 -5.04
N ARG A 77 -19.81 -9.02 -4.14
CA ARG A 77 -18.39 -8.76 -4.47
C ARG A 77 -17.68 -9.99 -5.03
N ASP A 78 -18.03 -11.18 -4.54
CA ASP A 78 -17.45 -12.44 -4.99
C ASP A 78 -17.93 -12.81 -6.40
N GLU A 79 -19.21 -12.57 -6.71
CA GLU A 79 -19.75 -12.72 -8.08
C GLU A 79 -19.08 -11.74 -9.06
N LEU A 80 -18.85 -10.49 -8.67
CA LEU A 80 -18.13 -9.52 -9.49
C LEU A 80 -16.67 -9.95 -9.73
N ALA A 81 -16.02 -10.54 -8.72
CA ALA A 81 -14.65 -11.05 -8.85
C ALA A 81 -14.59 -12.31 -9.74
N ASP A 82 -15.58 -13.20 -9.66
CA ASP A 82 -15.67 -14.37 -10.53
C ASP A 82 -15.96 -13.96 -11.99
N GLU A 83 -16.78 -12.92 -12.19
CA GLU A 83 -17.04 -12.36 -13.52
C GLU A 83 -15.78 -11.71 -14.13
N TRP A 84 -15.00 -10.96 -13.33
CA TRP A 84 -13.67 -10.50 -13.74
C TRP A 84 -12.79 -11.66 -14.23
N LEU A 85 -12.74 -12.74 -13.44
CA LEU A 85 -11.90 -13.89 -13.75
C LEU A 85 -12.36 -14.59 -15.03
N ARG A 86 -13.68 -14.73 -15.23
CA ARG A 86 -14.26 -15.28 -16.45
C ARG A 86 -13.79 -14.51 -17.68
N ARG A 87 -13.84 -13.16 -17.64
CA ARG A 87 -13.39 -12.28 -18.73
C ARG A 87 -11.89 -12.37 -18.96
N LYS A 88 -11.10 -12.41 -17.87
CA LYS A 88 -9.64 -12.60 -17.93
C LYS A 88 -9.26 -13.90 -18.64
N LEU A 89 -9.98 -15.00 -18.38
CA LEU A 89 -9.69 -16.31 -18.96
C LEU A 89 -10.22 -16.47 -20.40
N ARG A 90 -11.20 -15.64 -20.82
CA ARG A 90 -11.87 -15.78 -22.12
C ARG A 90 -11.89 -14.50 -22.96
N PRO A 91 -10.74 -13.85 -23.21
CA PRO A 91 -10.69 -12.55 -23.89
C PRO A 91 -11.21 -12.58 -25.34
N LYS A 92 -11.19 -13.75 -25.99
CA LYS A 92 -11.65 -13.91 -27.39
C LYS A 92 -13.17 -13.95 -27.52
N GLU A 93 -13.88 -14.49 -26.53
CA GLU A 93 -15.34 -14.58 -26.53
C GLU A 93 -15.97 -13.20 -26.37
N ASP A 94 -15.41 -12.37 -25.49
CA ASP A 94 -15.87 -11.00 -25.26
C ASP A 94 -15.64 -10.09 -26.49
N LEU A 95 -14.54 -10.30 -27.22
CA LEU A 95 -14.26 -9.58 -28.47
C LEU A 95 -15.30 -9.91 -29.57
N ALA A 96 -15.76 -11.16 -29.62
CA ALA A 96 -16.72 -11.64 -30.61
C ALA A 96 -18.15 -11.16 -30.32
N LEU A 97 -18.50 -10.95 -29.05
CA LEU A 97 -19.81 -10.45 -28.62
C LEU A 97 -19.96 -8.93 -28.78
N GLY A 98 -18.94 -8.24 -29.30
CA GLY A 98 -19.01 -6.80 -29.53
C GLY A 98 -19.10 -5.98 -28.25
N VAL A 99 -18.62 -6.54 -27.13
CA VAL A 99 -18.60 -5.93 -25.81
C VAL A 99 -17.58 -4.78 -25.80
N ARG A 100 -17.97 -3.65 -26.41
CA ARG A 100 -17.19 -2.41 -26.45
C ARG A 100 -17.68 -1.52 -25.31
N GLY A 101 -16.82 -1.26 -24.33
CA GLY A 101 -17.11 -0.26 -23.28
C GLY A 101 -16.68 -0.65 -21.88
N ILE A 102 -16.29 -1.91 -21.69
CA ILE A 102 -15.87 -2.42 -20.38
C ILE A 102 -14.37 -2.23 -20.26
N PRO A 103 -13.85 -1.72 -19.13
CA PRO A 103 -12.42 -1.78 -18.89
C PRO A 103 -11.86 -3.19 -19.08
N ASP A 104 -10.64 -3.24 -19.58
CA ASP A 104 -9.94 -4.48 -19.85
C ASP A 104 -9.68 -5.26 -18.54
N ALA A 105 -10.25 -6.46 -18.43
CA ALA A 105 -10.01 -7.37 -17.31
C ALA A 105 -8.52 -7.68 -17.14
N ALA A 106 -7.73 -7.65 -18.23
CA ALA A 106 -6.29 -7.78 -18.18
C ALA A 106 -5.62 -6.57 -17.51
N ARG A 107 -6.12 -5.35 -17.76
CA ARG A 107 -5.63 -4.14 -17.08
C ARG A 107 -5.96 -4.16 -15.58
N ALA A 108 -7.14 -4.66 -15.21
CA ALA A 108 -7.47 -4.89 -13.80
C ALA A 108 -6.51 -5.92 -13.16
N ASP A 109 -6.14 -6.99 -13.87
CA ASP A 109 -5.13 -7.96 -13.38
C ASP A 109 -3.73 -7.34 -13.26
N GLU A 110 -3.36 -6.45 -14.19
CA GLU A 110 -2.09 -5.73 -14.11
C GLU A 110 -2.04 -4.83 -12.87
N ASN A 111 -3.09 -4.04 -12.64
CA ASN A 111 -3.22 -3.20 -11.45
C ASN A 111 -3.17 -4.05 -10.17
N ARG A 112 -3.88 -5.19 -10.15
CA ARG A 112 -3.84 -6.17 -9.05
C ARG A 112 -2.41 -6.65 -8.79
N ALA A 113 -1.70 -7.07 -9.83
CA ALA A 113 -0.33 -7.57 -9.71
C ALA A 113 0.66 -6.48 -9.24
N GLN A 114 0.49 -5.23 -9.69
CA GLN A 114 1.31 -4.10 -9.26
C GLN A 114 1.11 -3.80 -7.76
N LEU A 115 -0.16 -3.67 -7.31
CA LEU A 115 -0.49 -3.47 -5.89
C LEU A 115 0.06 -4.61 -5.02
N LYS A 116 -0.09 -5.86 -5.48
CA LYS A 116 0.43 -7.04 -4.77
C LYS A 116 1.95 -7.02 -4.59
N ARG A 117 2.69 -6.60 -5.62
CA ARG A 117 4.16 -6.44 -5.56
C ARG A 117 4.57 -5.32 -4.59
N MET A 118 3.83 -4.22 -4.56
CA MET A 118 4.06 -3.13 -3.60
C MET A 118 3.86 -3.62 -2.17
N TRP A 119 2.69 -4.22 -1.86
CA TRP A 119 2.39 -4.74 -0.53
C TRP A 119 3.36 -5.84 -0.07
N THR A 120 3.84 -6.67 -1.00
CA THR A 120 4.89 -7.66 -0.70
C THR A 120 6.19 -6.99 -0.25
N SER A 121 6.59 -5.88 -0.88
CA SER A 121 7.77 -5.12 -0.46
C SER A 121 7.58 -4.50 0.91
N VAL A 122 6.42 -3.89 1.17
CA VAL A 122 6.08 -3.33 2.49
C VAL A 122 6.15 -4.42 3.56
N ARG A 123 5.48 -5.56 3.35
CA ARG A 123 5.50 -6.68 4.31
C ARG A 123 6.91 -7.19 4.59
N ARG A 124 7.76 -7.31 3.56
CA ARG A 124 9.14 -7.78 3.72
C ARG A 124 9.97 -6.83 4.57
N LEU A 125 9.77 -5.52 4.44
CA LEU A 125 10.44 -4.51 5.25
C LEU A 125 10.09 -4.69 6.74
N TYR A 126 8.79 -4.77 7.07
CA TYR A 126 8.35 -4.99 8.45
C TYR A 126 8.83 -6.32 9.02
N ALA A 127 8.77 -7.40 8.24
CA ALA A 127 9.21 -8.73 8.68
C ALA A 127 10.71 -8.81 8.97
N LYS A 128 11.53 -8.02 8.25
CA LYS A 128 12.98 -8.04 8.40
C LYS A 128 13.47 -7.18 9.57
N TYR A 129 12.70 -6.16 9.94
CA TYR A 129 13.08 -5.20 10.99
C TYR A 129 11.98 -4.99 12.04
N PRO A 130 11.55 -6.05 12.75
CA PRO A 130 10.44 -5.95 13.72
C PRO A 130 10.76 -5.08 14.94
N ASN A 131 12.05 -4.89 15.27
CA ASN A 131 12.52 -4.30 16.53
C ASN A 131 13.19 -2.93 16.40
N ILE A 132 13.26 -2.34 15.20
CA ILE A 132 13.84 -0.99 15.03
C ILE A 132 12.96 0.09 15.71
N ALA A 133 11.73 -0.26 16.11
CA ALA A 133 10.86 0.55 16.96
C ALA A 133 11.37 0.83 18.39
N HIS A 134 12.49 0.24 18.84
CA HIS A 134 13.04 0.50 20.19
C HIS A 134 13.89 1.77 20.32
N GLY A 135 13.99 2.57 19.26
CA GLY A 135 14.68 3.85 19.29
C GLY A 135 14.16 4.82 18.25
N ARG A 136 13.04 5.48 18.56
CA ARG A 136 12.55 6.73 17.94
C ARG A 136 11.83 6.69 16.59
N ASP A 137 12.00 5.68 15.74
CA ASP A 137 11.27 5.62 14.47
C ASP A 137 10.54 4.27 14.34
N GLU A 138 9.23 4.26 14.63
CA GLU A 138 8.37 3.20 14.13
C GLU A 138 8.50 3.14 12.61
N ILE A 139 8.61 1.94 12.02
CA ILE A 139 8.47 1.80 10.57
C ILE A 139 7.07 2.31 10.25
N LYS A 140 6.99 3.53 9.74
CA LYS A 140 5.74 4.16 9.34
C LYS A 140 5.84 4.47 7.86
N VAL A 141 5.62 3.44 7.07
CA VAL A 141 5.35 3.62 5.66
C VAL A 141 4.06 4.43 5.57
N ASP A 142 4.12 5.63 4.98
CA ASP A 142 3.02 6.60 4.93
C ASP A 142 1.92 6.17 3.94
N LEU A 143 1.27 5.04 4.25
CA LEU A 143 0.10 4.53 3.55
C LEU A 143 -1.11 4.76 4.45
N ASP A 144 -2.08 5.51 3.94
CA ASP A 144 -3.29 5.83 4.69
C ASP A 144 -4.18 4.58 4.91
N ASP A 145 -4.98 4.60 5.98
CA ASP A 145 -5.90 3.52 6.35
C ASP A 145 -6.87 3.14 5.22
N GLY A 146 -7.24 4.09 4.37
CA GLY A 146 -8.13 3.79 3.26
C GLY A 146 -7.42 3.17 2.07
N VAL A 147 -6.11 3.31 1.88
CA VAL A 147 -5.33 2.52 0.91
C VAL A 147 -5.32 1.06 1.38
N ALA A 148 -5.11 0.82 2.67
CA ALA A 148 -5.19 -0.51 3.27
C ALA A 148 -6.59 -1.13 3.09
N ARG A 149 -7.65 -0.42 3.51
CA ARG A 149 -9.04 -0.89 3.39
C ARG A 149 -9.48 -1.06 1.93
N SER A 150 -9.13 -0.14 1.04
CA SER A 150 -9.46 -0.24 -0.39
C SER A 150 -8.72 -1.39 -1.06
N THR A 151 -7.48 -1.68 -0.64
CA THR A 151 -6.77 -2.89 -1.07
C THR A 151 -7.54 -4.13 -0.66
N LEU A 152 -7.93 -4.25 0.61
CA LEU A 152 -8.71 -5.41 1.08
C LEU A 152 -10.09 -5.49 0.38
N LEU A 153 -10.70 -4.35 0.06
CA LEU A 153 -11.99 -4.29 -0.61
C LEU A 153 -11.91 -4.76 -2.08
N HIS A 154 -10.89 -4.32 -2.83
CA HIS A 154 -10.82 -4.52 -4.27
C HIS A 154 -9.82 -5.58 -4.73
N LEU A 155 -8.74 -5.83 -3.98
CA LEU A 155 -7.69 -6.77 -4.34
C LEU A 155 -7.99 -8.19 -3.84
N GLU A 156 -8.40 -8.32 -2.57
CA GLU A 156 -8.61 -9.62 -1.92
C GLU A 156 -9.65 -10.50 -2.62
N PRO A 157 -10.82 -9.97 -3.06
CA PRO A 157 -11.81 -10.78 -3.77
C PRO A 157 -11.29 -11.35 -5.09
N LEU A 158 -10.44 -10.60 -5.80
CA LEU A 158 -9.84 -11.07 -7.06
C LEU A 158 -8.89 -12.24 -6.83
N ASP A 159 -8.11 -12.18 -5.74
CA ASP A 159 -7.24 -13.30 -5.34
C ASP A 159 -8.04 -14.50 -4.82
N LYS A 160 -9.15 -14.27 -4.12
CA LYS A 160 -10.10 -15.33 -3.73
C LYS A 160 -10.71 -16.01 -4.95
N ALA A 161 -11.13 -15.26 -5.97
CA ALA A 161 -11.65 -15.82 -7.22
C ALA A 161 -10.60 -16.70 -7.93
N LEU A 162 -9.33 -16.24 -8.01
CA LEU A 162 -8.23 -17.05 -8.56
C LEU A 162 -8.02 -18.35 -7.76
N CYS A 163 -8.12 -18.29 -6.44
CA CYS A 163 -8.02 -19.47 -5.58
C CYS A 163 -9.19 -20.43 -5.83
N ARG A 164 -10.44 -19.94 -5.84
CA ARG A 164 -11.63 -20.77 -6.14
C ARG A 164 -11.54 -21.49 -7.48
N ALA A 165 -10.98 -20.85 -8.51
CA ALA A 165 -10.79 -21.45 -9.82
C ALA A 165 -9.65 -22.48 -9.89
N THR A 166 -8.82 -22.59 -8.85
CA THR A 166 -7.69 -23.51 -8.77
C THR A 166 -8.07 -24.71 -7.88
N PRO A 167 -8.25 -25.93 -8.41
CA PRO A 167 -8.79 -27.06 -7.64
C PRO A 167 -8.02 -27.46 -6.39
N SER A 168 -6.72 -27.15 -6.33
CA SER A 168 -5.86 -27.47 -5.18
C SER A 168 -5.75 -26.34 -4.15
N CYS A 169 -6.34 -25.18 -4.44
CA CYS A 169 -6.21 -24.01 -3.57
C CYS A 169 -7.25 -24.03 -2.47
N ASP A 170 -6.79 -23.91 -1.23
CA ASP A 170 -7.61 -23.66 -0.05
C ASP A 170 -7.28 -22.26 0.46
N TRP A 171 -8.22 -21.32 0.35
CA TRP A 171 -7.97 -19.93 0.74
C TRP A 171 -7.51 -19.81 2.20
N THR A 172 -8.01 -20.65 3.11
CA THR A 172 -7.65 -20.55 4.52
C THR A 172 -6.17 -20.86 4.78
N ARG A 173 -5.57 -21.70 3.93
CA ARG A 173 -4.18 -22.14 4.00
C ARG A 173 -3.26 -21.38 3.03
N ASP A 174 -3.77 -21.14 1.84
CA ASP A 174 -3.01 -20.67 0.68
C ASP A 174 -3.25 -19.17 0.40
N CYS A 175 -3.98 -18.45 1.26
CA CYS A 175 -4.12 -17.00 1.14
C CYS A 175 -2.76 -16.31 1.18
N ASP A 176 -2.64 -15.23 0.40
CA ASP A 176 -1.40 -14.47 0.42
C ASP A 176 -1.23 -13.78 1.78
N PRO A 177 -0.09 -13.96 2.47
CA PRO A 177 0.14 -13.38 3.79
C PRO A 177 0.15 -11.84 3.78
N ILE A 178 0.12 -11.17 2.62
CA ILE A 178 -0.12 -9.73 2.57
C ILE A 178 -1.46 -9.32 3.19
N TYR A 179 -2.52 -10.14 3.09
CA TYR A 179 -3.85 -9.75 3.57
C TYR A 179 -3.89 -9.74 5.10
N ALA A 180 -3.39 -10.80 5.74
CA ALA A 180 -3.22 -10.85 7.19
C ALA A 180 -2.28 -9.74 7.70
N PHE A 181 -1.22 -9.44 6.95
CA PHE A 181 -0.31 -8.33 7.25
C PHE A 181 -1.03 -6.97 7.23
N ILE A 182 -1.77 -6.64 6.17
CA ILE A 182 -2.51 -5.38 6.06
C ILE A 182 -3.53 -5.27 7.20
N ARG A 183 -4.28 -6.33 7.47
CA ARG A 183 -5.27 -6.37 8.56
C ARG A 183 -4.64 -6.11 9.92
N SER A 184 -3.53 -6.78 10.22
CA SER A 184 -2.80 -6.61 11.47
C SER A 184 -2.20 -5.22 11.64
N GLN A 185 -1.56 -4.68 10.60
CA GLN A 185 -0.85 -3.40 10.70
C GLN A 185 -1.80 -2.19 10.73
N TRP A 186 -2.95 -2.27 10.05
CA TRP A 186 -3.96 -1.19 9.99
C TRP A 186 -5.22 -1.47 10.82
N GLY A 187 -5.19 -2.47 11.71
CA GLY A 187 -6.29 -2.78 12.63
C GLY A 187 -7.62 -3.11 11.95
N VAL A 188 -7.59 -3.73 10.76
CA VAL A 188 -8.81 -4.11 10.02
C VAL A 188 -9.25 -5.51 10.49
N PRO A 189 -10.48 -5.69 11.01
CA PRO A 189 -10.96 -6.99 11.49
C PRO A 189 -11.01 -8.03 10.35
N ASP A 190 -10.74 -9.31 10.63
CA ASP A 190 -10.78 -10.38 9.62
C ASP A 190 -12.16 -10.54 8.94
N ALA A 191 -13.23 -10.28 9.69
CA ALA A 191 -14.60 -10.32 9.18
C ALA A 191 -14.95 -9.12 8.27
N TRP A 192 -14.05 -8.14 8.11
CA TRP A 192 -14.29 -6.96 7.27
C TRP A 192 -13.81 -7.19 5.82
N PRO A 193 -14.53 -6.71 4.80
CA PRO A 193 -15.89 -6.19 4.90
C PRO A 193 -16.87 -7.35 5.11
N GLY A 194 -17.95 -7.06 5.84
CA GLY A 194 -18.99 -8.03 6.17
C GLY A 194 -19.74 -8.54 4.95
N GLU A 195 -20.55 -9.57 5.13
CA GLU A 195 -21.36 -10.16 4.04
C GLU A 195 -22.36 -9.17 3.44
N ASP A 196 -22.87 -8.24 4.27
CA ASP A 196 -23.82 -7.20 3.87
C ASP A 196 -23.16 -5.90 3.36
N ASP A 197 -21.82 -5.84 3.35
CA ASP A 197 -21.12 -4.63 2.93
C ASP A 197 -21.05 -4.58 1.39
N HIS A 198 -21.97 -3.82 0.77
CA HIS A 198 -21.94 -3.59 -0.66
C HIS A 198 -20.71 -2.75 -1.06
N VAL A 199 -20.08 -3.10 -2.19
CA VAL A 199 -18.90 -2.39 -2.71
C VAL A 199 -19.21 -0.91 -2.98
N SER A 200 -20.44 -0.63 -3.41
CA SER A 200 -20.97 0.71 -3.66
C SER A 200 -21.07 1.57 -2.39
N ASP A 201 -21.37 0.95 -1.24
CA ASP A 201 -21.53 1.62 0.06
C ASP A 201 -20.19 1.88 0.75
N LEU A 202 -19.19 1.03 0.50
CA LEU A 202 -17.84 1.17 1.05
C LEU A 202 -16.90 2.01 0.19
N ALA A 203 -17.15 2.11 -1.11
CA ALA A 203 -16.34 2.90 -2.03
C ALA A 203 -16.80 4.37 -2.02
N GLU A 204 -16.53 5.11 -0.94
CA GLU A 204 -16.69 6.56 -0.98
C GLU A 204 -15.76 7.15 -2.06
N PRO A 205 -16.24 8.11 -2.88
CA PRO A 205 -15.41 8.80 -3.85
C PRO A 205 -14.44 9.74 -3.12
N ARG A 206 -13.23 9.27 -2.82
CA ARG A 206 -12.10 10.08 -2.32
C ARG A 206 -11.78 11.29 -3.22
N SER A 207 -12.30 11.30 -4.45
CA SER A 207 -12.20 12.35 -5.47
C SER A 207 -12.79 13.73 -5.07
N ARG A 208 -13.63 13.86 -4.03
CA ARG A 208 -14.19 15.19 -3.67
C ARG A 208 -13.32 16.05 -2.75
N VAL A 209 -12.29 15.51 -2.09
CA VAL A 209 -11.43 16.31 -1.18
C VAL A 209 -10.28 17.03 -1.92
N ALA A 210 -9.80 16.50 -3.05
CA ALA A 210 -8.72 17.12 -3.82
C ALA A 210 -9.15 18.38 -4.61
N VAL A 211 -10.43 18.51 -4.98
CA VAL A 211 -10.94 19.68 -5.73
C VAL A 211 -11.35 20.84 -4.81
N ALA A 212 -11.73 20.55 -3.56
CA ALA A 212 -12.09 21.58 -2.59
C ALA A 212 -10.85 22.35 -2.06
N MET A 213 -9.72 21.68 -1.88
CA MET A 213 -8.48 22.32 -1.39
C MET A 213 -7.75 23.13 -2.47
N SER A 214 -7.94 22.82 -3.75
CA SER A 214 -7.36 23.61 -4.86
C SER A 214 -8.13 24.91 -5.18
N ARG A 215 -9.39 25.03 -4.74
CA ARG A 215 -10.17 26.28 -4.86
C ARG A 215 -10.05 27.19 -3.64
N ALA A 216 -9.71 26.66 -2.46
CA ALA A 216 -9.39 27.47 -1.28
C ALA A 216 -8.01 28.16 -1.38
N ALA A 217 -7.07 27.63 -2.17
CA ALA A 217 -5.71 28.17 -2.31
C ALA A 217 -5.54 29.29 -3.38
N LYS A 218 -6.60 29.68 -4.11
CA LYS A 218 -6.56 30.77 -5.12
C LYS A 218 -7.20 32.10 -4.66
N GLY A 219 -7.42 32.27 -3.36
CA GLY A 219 -8.02 33.50 -2.79
C GLY A 219 -7.14 34.28 -1.80
N GLY A 220 -5.91 33.85 -1.52
CA GLY A 220 -5.02 34.49 -0.55
C GLY A 220 -3.92 35.30 -1.22
N GLY A 221 -4.21 36.57 -1.53
CA GLY A 221 -3.24 37.50 -2.10
C GLY A 221 -2.04 37.72 -1.19
N ASN A 222 -0.86 37.25 -1.59
CA ASN A 222 0.39 37.56 -0.92
C ASN A 222 1.01 38.82 -1.56
N ARG A 223 0.58 40.00 -1.09
CA ARG A 223 1.23 41.29 -1.37
C ARG A 223 2.55 41.35 -0.62
N TYR A 224 3.63 40.91 -1.25
CA TYR A 224 4.96 41.38 -0.85
C TYR A 224 5.16 42.81 -1.36
N ARG A 225 4.83 43.78 -0.50
CA ARG A 225 5.25 45.18 -0.66
C ARG A 225 6.78 45.24 -0.52
N ARG A 226 7.44 45.55 -1.63
CA ARG A 226 8.85 45.92 -1.70
C ARG A 226 9.01 47.29 -1.03
N ALA A 227 9.61 47.35 0.16
CA ALA A 227 10.00 48.60 0.78
C ALA A 227 11.29 49.10 0.09
N THR A 228 11.15 50.07 -0.81
CA THR A 228 12.25 50.87 -1.33
C THR A 228 12.70 51.85 -0.25
N MET A 229 13.95 51.70 0.23
CA MET A 229 14.60 52.72 1.05
C MET A 229 14.78 54.01 0.23
N ALA A 230 14.13 55.08 0.67
CA ALA A 230 14.39 56.43 0.20
C ALA A 230 15.65 56.97 0.89
N ARG A 231 16.56 57.50 0.07
CA ARG A 231 17.75 58.26 0.47
C ARG A 231 17.30 59.64 0.98
N PRO A 232 17.79 60.16 2.12
CA PRO A 232 17.51 61.54 2.50
C PRO A 232 18.37 62.52 1.67
N PRO A 233 17.87 63.72 1.34
CA PRO A 233 18.68 64.79 0.78
C PRO A 233 19.53 65.43 1.89
N GLY A 234 20.69 65.94 1.52
CA GLY A 234 21.71 66.44 2.44
C GLY A 234 21.31 67.69 3.23
N ALA A 235 21.96 67.82 4.38
CA ALA A 235 22.39 69.04 5.05
C ALA A 235 23.72 68.72 5.73
#